data_AF-A0A2L0GLQ4-F1
#
_entry.id   AF-A0A2L0GLQ4-F1
#
_cell.length_a   1.000
_cell.length_b   1.000
_cell.length_c   1.000
_cell.angle_alpha   90.00
_cell.angle_beta   90.00
_cell.angle_gamma   90.00
#
_symmetry.space_group_name_H-M   'P 1'
#
loop_
_entity.id
_entity.type
_entity.pdbx_description
1 polymer ?
#
loop_
_entity_poly.entity_id
_entity_poly.type
_entity_poly.pdbx_seq_one_letter_code
_entity_poly.pdbx_strand_id
1 'polypeptide(L)'
;MLGVLTLAVLLVLTVDRLYGHSTIAFATAIILLLVANAPMLRFNCPRCGKNAFFRGVFVVPWPNRICTRCAEDLDSVLPKNAGG
;
A
#
# COMPACT_ATOMS: atom_id res chain seq x y z
N MET A 1 8.05 1.17 -0.49
CA MET A 1 7.33 2.27 0.20
C MET A 1 8.26 3.38 0.66
N LEU A 2 9.30 3.12 1.45
CA LEU A 2 10.25 4.16 1.88
C LEU A 2 10.83 4.98 0.73
N GLY A 3 11.29 4.34 -0.36
CA GLY A 3 11.85 5.06 -1.51
C GLY A 3 10.88 6.01 -2.23
N VAL A 4 9.59 5.66 -2.28
CA VAL A 4 8.57 6.53 -2.92
C VAL A 4 8.21 7.69 -2.00
N LEU A 5 8.12 7.44 -0.69
CA LEU A 5 7.96 8.49 0.32
C LEU A 5 9.09 9.51 0.27
N THR A 6 10.34 9.05 0.23
CA THR A 6 11.49 9.96 0.14
C THR A 6 11.47 10.78 -1.14
N LEU A 7 11.10 10.18 -2.28
CA LEU A 7 11.03 10.90 -3.56
C LEU A 7 9.89 11.94 -3.57
N ALA A 8 8.72 11.59 -3.03
CA ALA A 8 7.61 12.52 -2.89
C ALA A 8 7.96 13.71 -1.99
N VAL A 9 8.62 13.47 -0.84
CA VAL A 9 9.09 14.52 0.07
C VAL A 9 10.13 15.42 -0.62
N LEU A 10 11.12 14.84 -1.30
CA LEU A 10 12.14 15.61 -2.02
C LEU A 10 11.55 16.47 -3.14
N LEU A 11 10.56 15.95 -3.87
CA LEU A 11 9.86 16.70 -4.92
C LEU A 11 9.14 17.92 -4.33
N VAL A 12 8.38 17.73 -3.26
CA VAL A 12 7.66 18.84 -2.59
C VAL A 12 8.64 19.88 -2.07
N LEU A 13 9.69 19.46 -1.34
CA LEU A 13 10.70 20.37 -0.81
C LEU A 13 11.40 21.16 -1.92
N THR A 14 11.72 20.50 -3.04
CA THR A 14 12.41 21.14 -4.16
C THR A 14 11.52 22.18 -4.85
N VAL A 15 10.25 21.84 -5.10
CA VAL A 15 9.31 22.77 -5.75
C VAL A 15 8.97 23.95 -4.84
N ASP A 16 8.74 23.69 -3.55
CA ASP A 16 8.43 24.74 -2.57
C ASP A 16 9.58 25.75 -2.45
N ARG A 17 10.84 25.26 -2.47
CA ARG A 17 12.04 26.11 -2.36
C ARG A 17 12.35 26.90 -3.64
N LEU A 18 11.95 26.41 -4.82
CA LEU A 18 12.25 27.05 -6.11
C LEU A 18 11.12 27.95 -6.62
N TYR A 19 9.86 27.61 -6.35
CA TYR A 19 8.68 28.26 -6.94
C TYR A 19 7.71 28.86 -5.91
N GLY A 20 7.99 28.71 -4.60
CA GLY A 20 7.07 29.07 -3.52
C GLY A 20 5.93 28.05 -3.34
N HIS A 21 5.09 28.24 -2.31
CA HIS A 21 4.00 27.33 -1.94
C HIS A 21 3.09 26.97 -3.14
N SER A 22 3.38 25.82 -3.76
CA SER A 22 2.67 25.34 -4.94
C SER A 22 1.77 24.17 -4.57
N THR A 23 0.47 24.45 -4.40
CA THR A 23 -0.58 23.47 -4.08
C THR A 23 -0.62 22.31 -5.09
N ILE A 24 -0.22 22.56 -6.34
CA ILE A 24 -0.16 21.57 -7.42
C ILE A 24 0.93 20.51 -7.16
N ALA A 25 2.11 20.92 -6.68
CA ALA A 25 3.19 19.98 -6.36
C ALA A 25 2.80 19.07 -5.19
N PHE A 26 2.12 19.63 -4.19
CA PHE A 26 1.59 18.89 -3.07
C PHE A 26 0.53 17.87 -3.50
N ALA A 27 -0.43 18.29 -4.34
CA ALA A 27 -1.44 17.41 -4.91
C ALA A 27 -0.81 16.26 -5.73
N THR A 28 0.21 16.56 -6.52
CA THR A 28 0.93 15.57 -7.33
C THR A 28 1.64 14.54 -6.44
N ALA A 29 2.31 14.98 -5.37
CA ALA A 29 2.97 14.08 -4.42
C ALA A 29 1.99 13.15 -3.70
N ILE A 30 0.82 13.66 -3.29
CA ILE A 30 -0.24 12.84 -2.68
C ILE A 30 -0.73 11.79 -3.67
N ILE A 31 -1.02 12.16 -4.92
CA ILE A 31 -1.49 11.22 -5.94
C ILE A 31 -0.44 10.12 -6.18
N LEU A 32 0.84 10.50 -6.31
CA LEU A 32 1.94 9.54 -6.46
C LEU A 32 2.01 8.54 -5.30
N LEU A 33 1.85 9.02 -4.07
CA LEU A 33 1.85 8.17 -2.89
C LEU A 33 0.65 7.22 -2.86
N LEU A 34 -0.55 7.70 -3.19
CA LEU A 34 -1.75 6.86 -3.26
C LEU A 34 -1.60 5.76 -4.30
N VAL A 35 -1.12 6.09 -5.51
CA VAL A 35 -0.90 5.11 -6.58
C VAL A 35 0.16 4.09 -6.18
N ALA A 36 1.28 4.54 -5.60
CA ALA A 36 2.34 3.64 -5.17
C ALA A 36 1.90 2.68 -4.03
N ASN A 37 0.99 3.11 -3.16
CA ASN A 37 0.44 2.27 -2.09
C ASN A 37 -0.76 1.41 -2.53
N ALA A 38 -1.41 1.70 -3.66
CA ALA A 38 -2.57 0.95 -4.16
C ALA A 38 -2.39 -0.58 -4.25
N PRO A 39 -1.20 -1.14 -4.58
CA PRO A 39 -0.99 -2.59 -4.58
C PRO A 39 -1.24 -3.26 -3.22
N MET A 40 -1.11 -2.54 -2.10
CA MET A 40 -1.44 -3.09 -0.77
C MET A 40 -2.92 -3.45 -0.63
N LEU A 41 -3.80 -2.79 -1.41
CA LEU A 41 -5.24 -3.11 -1.46
C LEU A 41 -5.51 -4.47 -2.13
N ARG A 42 -4.52 -5.09 -2.76
CA ARG A 42 -4.65 -6.40 -3.43
C ARG A 42 -4.15 -7.58 -2.61
N PHE A 43 -3.62 -7.35 -1.41
CA PHE A 43 -3.21 -8.42 -0.50
C PHE A 43 -4.44 -9.10 0.10
N ASN A 44 -5.07 -9.94 -0.71
CA ASN A 44 -6.30 -10.66 -0.41
C ASN A 44 -5.99 -12.11 -0.06
N CYS A 45 -6.76 -12.66 0.87
CA CYS A 45 -6.71 -14.08 1.18
C CYS A 45 -7.11 -14.91 -0.05
N PRO A 46 -6.30 -15.89 -0.47
CA PRO A 46 -6.55 -16.69 -1.69
C PRO A 46 -7.83 -17.53 -1.60
N ARG A 47 -8.30 -17.85 -0.38
CA ARG A 47 -9.47 -18.70 -0.16
C ARG A 47 -10.79 -17.95 -0.09
N CYS A 48 -10.82 -16.77 0.55
CA CYS A 48 -12.07 -16.04 0.81
C CYS A 48 -12.10 -14.61 0.23
N GLY A 49 -11.01 -14.16 -0.41
CA GLY A 49 -10.91 -12.85 -1.05
C GLY A 49 -10.84 -11.64 -0.10
N LYS A 50 -10.88 -11.85 1.22
CA LYS A 50 -10.78 -10.75 2.20
C LYS A 50 -9.37 -10.16 2.22
N ASN A 51 -9.25 -8.84 2.19
CA ASN A 51 -7.97 -8.15 2.31
C ASN A 51 -7.35 -8.30 3.72
N ALA A 52 -6.07 -8.63 3.79
CA ALA A 52 -5.31 -8.92 5.01
C ALA A 52 -4.98 -7.68 5.87
N PHE A 53 -5.04 -6.48 5.29
CA PHE A 53 -4.80 -5.20 5.97
C PHE A 53 -6.06 -4.64 6.65
N PHE A 54 -7.25 -5.11 6.27
CA PHE A 54 -8.52 -4.60 6.79
C PHE A 54 -8.98 -5.37 8.03
N ARG A 55 -9.13 -4.64 9.13
CA ARG A 55 -9.70 -5.11 10.40
C ARG A 55 -11.00 -4.33 10.66
N GLY A 56 -12.09 -4.76 10.02
CA GLY A 56 -13.36 -4.03 10.02
C GLY A 56 -13.26 -2.77 9.17
N VAL A 57 -13.64 -1.61 9.74
CA VAL A 57 -13.55 -0.30 9.07
C VAL A 57 -12.11 0.26 9.09
N PHE A 58 -11.23 -0.29 9.93
CA PHE A 58 -9.86 0.19 10.08
C PHE A 58 -8.89 -0.54 9.14
N VAL A 59 -7.99 0.23 8.52
CA VAL A 59 -6.82 -0.27 7.78
C VAL A 59 -5.61 -0.19 8.71
N VAL A 60 -4.90 -1.30 8.87
CA VAL A 60 -3.73 -1.35 9.76
C VAL A 60 -2.46 -1.55 8.92
N PRO A 61 -1.34 -0.87 9.23
CA PRO A 61 -0.14 -0.88 8.40
C PRO A 61 0.57 -2.24 8.29
N TRP A 62 0.21 -3.23 9.13
CA TRP A 62 0.79 -4.57 9.08
C TRP A 62 -0.28 -5.63 8.78
N PRO A 63 -0.07 -6.46 7.73
CA PRO A 63 -1.03 -7.49 7.36
C PRO A 63 -1.13 -8.55 8.46
N ASN A 64 -2.31 -9.15 8.61
CA ASN A 64 -2.47 -10.25 9.55
C ASN A 64 -1.95 -11.56 8.95
N ARG A 65 -1.15 -12.32 9.69
CA ARG A 65 -0.71 -13.67 9.28
C ARG A 65 -1.90 -14.60 9.06
N ILE A 66 -2.88 -14.55 9.94
CA ILE A 66 -4.08 -15.40 9.87
C ILE A 66 -5.26 -14.58 9.33
N CYS A 67 -5.98 -15.13 8.34
CA CYS A 67 -7.18 -14.49 7.81
C CYS A 67 -8.27 -14.40 8.88
N THR A 68 -8.75 -13.19 9.16
CA THR A 68 -9.80 -12.96 10.18
C THR A 68 -11.20 -13.42 9.75
N ARG A 69 -11.38 -13.91 8.51
CA ARG A 69 -12.67 -14.46 8.03
C ARG A 69 -12.67 -15.98 7.95
N CYS A 70 -11.64 -16.58 7.35
CA CYS A 70 -11.59 -18.02 7.10
C CYS A 70 -10.47 -18.76 7.86
N ALA A 71 -9.76 -18.08 8.75
CA ALA A 71 -8.65 -18.63 9.55
C ALA A 71 -7.48 -19.23 8.76
N GLU A 72 -7.38 -18.93 7.46
CA GLU A 72 -6.27 -19.37 6.61
C GLU A 72 -4.94 -18.74 7.05
N ASP A 73 -3.85 -19.51 7.04
CA ASP A 73 -2.49 -18.98 7.28
C ASP A 73 -1.94 -18.39 5.97
N LEU A 74 -1.87 -17.06 5.89
CA LEU A 74 -1.33 -16.32 4.73
C LEU A 74 0.20 -16.30 4.69
N ASP A 75 0.88 -16.78 5.74
CA ASP A 75 2.33 -16.95 5.77
C ASP A 75 2.76 -18.32 5.24
N SER A 76 1.79 -19.23 5.05
CA SER A 76 2.04 -20.49 4.36
C SER A 76 2.42 -20.18 2.90
N VAL A 77 3.63 -20.60 2.51
CA VAL A 77 4.11 -20.48 1.14
C VAL A 77 3.19 -21.34 0.28
N LEU A 78 2.18 -20.74 -0.35
CA LEU A 78 1.49 -21.39 -1.46
C LEU A 78 2.57 -21.77 -2.48
N PRO A 79 2.71 -23.05 -2.86
CA PRO A 79 3.69 -23.44 -3.87
C PRO A 79 3.40 -22.62 -5.13
N LYS A 80 4.40 -21.85 -5.57
CA LYS A 80 4.28 -20.87 -6.66
C LYS A 80 3.90 -21.49 -8.01
N ASN A 81 3.74 -22.81 -8.13
CA ASN A 81 3.34 -23.46 -9.38
C ASN A 81 2.40 -24.65 -9.09
N ALA A 82 1.09 -24.45 -9.26
CA ALA A 82 0.12 -25.52 -9.46
C ALA A 82 -0.92 -25.05 -10.49
N GLY A 83 -0.53 -25.13 -11.76
CA GLY A 83 -1.32 -24.77 -12.93
C GLY A 83 -0.37 -24.39 -14.06
N GLY A 84 -0.07 -25.36 -14.93
CA GLY A 84 0.96 -25.29 -15.97
C GLY A 84 0.60 -24.50 -17.22
#